data_AF-A0A1G9J6R0-F1
#
_entry.id   AF-A0A1G9J6R0-F1
#
_cell.length_a   1.000
_cell.length_b   1.000
_cell.length_c   1.000
_cell.angle_alpha   90.00
_cell.angle_beta   90.00
_cell.angle_gamma   90.00
#
_symmetry.space_group_name_H-M   'P 1'
#
loop_
_entity.id
_entity.type
_entity.pdbx_description
1 polymer ?
#
loop_
_entity_poly.entity_id
_entity_poly.type
_entity_poly.pdbx_seq_one_letter_code
_entity_poly.pdbx_strand_id
1 'polypeptide(L)'
;MSPIGMIRNKITSAGAKGAEQIRAAAVRATARNGKEPYAYEEPSEDVLLMQENISERLREGEIPSSVLGSSLYLKKDARPPLFSVFVDVKEPDLRLFRSTLTSVLEQTYGEYELYIIDRGISDQVRDVVAWYREKRIHYLDISDGSGFAGIFNRAASEAAGDYILHLECGDLLTKDALFETALAIMQTDAEILYADEDRRDAKGRRFSDPYFKPDFSLDYLYAADYMSRIMVVRRSLFLALRFREEYEDAPEYDFVLRAPKSGIHHISRILCHVWQKGGPLPESLDARKRALEDYFRLRGVKASVRSTRGRDILEIEYIPDIFTSRRMVGIVGGKVLDEKHRIIGGLQDERGNVMFEGWDEAEEGARMMAQTARNAWAVDVRCMKIRPELQGLYEEVFGCSYEGHIMHSSENLNALSRQFCARVREMGYSIVWSPVLKRVVRS
;
A
#
# COMPACT_ATOMS: atom_id res chain seq x y z
N MET A 1 21.77 -22.61 -22.22
CA MET A 1 21.83 -21.15 -21.96
C MET A 1 22.25 -20.99 -20.51
N SER A 2 23.21 -20.12 -20.17
CA SER A 2 23.67 -20.00 -18.78
C SER A 2 22.56 -19.39 -17.90
N PRO A 3 22.51 -19.69 -16.58
CA PRO A 3 21.59 -19.05 -15.64
C PRO A 3 21.65 -17.51 -15.70
N ILE A 4 22.84 -16.98 -15.97
CA ILE A 4 23.11 -15.54 -16.18
C ILE A 4 22.43 -14.97 -17.44
N GLY A 5 22.15 -15.81 -18.44
CA GLY A 5 21.37 -15.42 -19.62
C GLY A 5 19.88 -15.19 -19.35
N MET A 6 19.30 -15.90 -18.37
CA MET A 6 17.91 -15.67 -17.93
C MET A 6 17.77 -14.39 -17.10
N ILE A 7 18.79 -14.05 -16.31
CA ILE A 7 18.93 -12.74 -15.63
C ILE A 7 18.76 -11.61 -16.65
N ARG A 8 19.38 -11.75 -17.82
CA ARG A 8 19.42 -10.69 -18.84
C ARG A 8 18.11 -10.43 -19.58
N ASN A 9 17.12 -11.33 -19.50
CA ASN A 9 15.80 -11.15 -20.13
C ASN A 9 14.68 -10.87 -19.13
N LYS A 10 14.85 -11.24 -17.85
CA LYS A 10 13.86 -10.93 -16.78
C LYS A 10 14.20 -9.67 -15.98
N ILE A 11 15.48 -9.31 -15.82
CA ILE A 11 15.93 -8.20 -14.96
C ILE A 11 16.26 -6.92 -15.76
N THR A 12 16.41 -6.97 -17.09
CA THR A 12 16.81 -5.80 -17.91
C THR A 12 15.70 -4.83 -18.28
N SER A 13 14.47 -4.99 -17.80
CA SER A 13 13.49 -3.94 -17.99
C SER A 13 13.67 -2.88 -16.90
N ALA A 14 14.42 -1.82 -17.22
CA ALA A 14 14.15 -0.49 -16.67
C ALA A 14 12.70 -0.04 -16.98
N GLY A 15 11.99 -0.81 -17.83
CA GLY A 15 10.54 -0.85 -17.96
C GLY A 15 9.79 -1.77 -16.99
N ALA A 16 10.38 -2.35 -15.94
CA ALA A 16 9.72 -3.27 -14.99
C ALA A 16 8.65 -2.55 -14.15
N LYS A 17 8.91 -1.32 -13.69
CA LYS A 17 7.86 -0.46 -13.12
C LYS A 17 6.71 -0.27 -14.11
N GLY A 18 7.04 -0.06 -15.38
CA GLY A 18 6.05 0.07 -16.43
C GLY A 18 5.30 -1.23 -16.73
N ALA A 19 5.98 -2.38 -16.73
CA ALA A 19 5.46 -3.69 -17.11
C ALA A 19 4.64 -4.34 -15.99
N GLU A 20 5.04 -4.17 -14.72
CA GLU A 20 4.26 -4.58 -13.55
C GLU A 20 3.04 -3.67 -13.36
N GLN A 21 3.17 -2.35 -13.55
CA GLN A 21 2.00 -1.46 -13.63
C GLN A 21 1.11 -1.79 -14.83
N ILE A 22 1.66 -2.18 -15.98
CA ILE A 22 0.89 -2.66 -17.15
C ILE A 22 0.20 -3.98 -16.82
N ARG A 23 0.83 -4.91 -16.08
CA ARG A 23 0.22 -6.18 -15.67
C ARG A 23 -0.89 -5.94 -14.65
N ALA A 24 -0.68 -5.07 -13.66
CA ALA A 24 -1.72 -4.65 -12.72
C ALA A 24 -2.87 -3.90 -13.43
N ALA A 25 -2.57 -3.01 -14.38
CA ALA A 25 -3.57 -2.33 -15.19
C ALA A 25 -4.32 -3.29 -16.14
N ALA A 26 -3.62 -4.26 -16.71
CA ALA A 26 -4.19 -5.31 -17.55
C ALA A 26 -5.08 -6.24 -16.74
N VAL A 27 -4.67 -6.67 -15.54
CA VAL A 27 -5.49 -7.48 -14.62
C VAL A 27 -6.71 -6.68 -14.13
N ARG A 28 -6.54 -5.38 -13.81
CA ARG A 28 -7.68 -4.47 -13.55
C ARG A 28 -8.62 -4.37 -14.76
N ALA A 29 -8.09 -4.44 -15.98
CA ALA A 29 -8.84 -4.40 -17.23
C ALA A 29 -9.42 -5.76 -17.67
N THR A 30 -8.87 -6.91 -17.26
CA THR A 30 -9.45 -8.24 -17.52
C THR A 30 -10.51 -8.62 -16.49
N ALA A 31 -10.34 -8.20 -15.23
CA ALA A 31 -11.41 -8.25 -14.22
C ALA A 31 -12.68 -7.53 -14.70
N ARG A 32 -12.54 -6.47 -15.52
CA ARG A 32 -13.60 -5.69 -16.18
C ARG A 32 -14.53 -6.53 -17.08
N ASN A 33 -14.03 -7.61 -17.69
CA ASN A 33 -14.74 -8.29 -18.77
C ASN A 33 -15.32 -9.65 -18.38
N GLY A 34 -15.14 -10.13 -17.15
CA GLY A 34 -15.64 -11.44 -16.71
C GLY A 34 -15.13 -12.63 -17.54
N LYS A 35 -14.09 -12.45 -18.36
CA LYS A 35 -13.63 -13.44 -19.33
C LYS A 35 -12.63 -14.44 -18.76
N GLU A 36 -11.90 -14.10 -17.69
CA GLU A 36 -11.02 -15.04 -17.00
C GLU A 36 -11.05 -14.83 -15.48
N PRO A 37 -11.23 -15.89 -14.67
CA PRO A 37 -11.09 -15.80 -13.22
C PRO A 37 -9.64 -15.47 -12.86
N TYR A 38 -9.45 -14.54 -11.91
CA TYR A 38 -8.12 -14.28 -11.35
C TYR A 38 -7.49 -15.58 -10.85
N ALA A 39 -6.26 -15.83 -11.27
CA ALA A 39 -5.42 -16.91 -10.79
C ALA A 39 -4.06 -16.32 -10.41
N TYR A 40 -3.69 -16.48 -9.14
CA TYR A 40 -2.33 -16.17 -8.71
C TYR A 40 -1.37 -17.19 -9.32
N GLU A 41 -0.32 -16.69 -9.97
CA GLU A 41 0.76 -17.50 -10.51
C GLU A 41 1.95 -17.44 -9.55
N GLU A 42 2.20 -18.54 -8.85
CA GLU A 42 3.38 -18.67 -8.00
C GLU A 42 4.67 -18.57 -8.85
N PRO A 43 5.76 -17.98 -8.33
CA PRO A 43 7.05 -18.01 -9.02
C PRO A 43 7.47 -19.45 -9.35
N SER A 44 8.01 -19.66 -10.55
CA SER A 44 8.50 -20.97 -10.98
C SER A 44 9.62 -21.47 -10.05
N GLU A 45 9.78 -22.79 -9.90
CA GLU A 45 10.84 -23.40 -9.09
C GLU A 45 12.23 -22.86 -9.42
N ASP A 46 12.55 -22.65 -10.71
CA ASP A 46 13.83 -22.05 -11.14
C ASP A 46 14.08 -20.66 -10.55
N VAL A 47 13.01 -19.86 -10.38
CA VAL A 47 13.09 -18.51 -9.79
C VAL A 47 13.30 -18.62 -8.28
N LEU A 48 12.57 -19.53 -7.62
CA LEU A 48 12.71 -19.73 -6.17
C LEU A 48 14.11 -20.25 -5.82
N LEU A 49 14.62 -21.26 -6.53
CA LEU A 49 15.98 -21.78 -6.37
C LEU A 49 17.05 -20.71 -6.65
N MET A 50 16.82 -19.85 -7.64
CA MET A 50 17.70 -18.72 -7.91
C MET A 50 17.72 -17.73 -6.75
N GLN A 51 16.56 -17.37 -6.19
CA GLN A 51 16.47 -16.47 -5.04
C GLN A 51 17.16 -17.05 -3.81
N GLU A 52 16.98 -18.36 -3.54
CA GLU A 52 17.67 -19.07 -2.46
C GLU A 52 19.19 -19.01 -2.61
N ASN A 53 19.71 -19.33 -3.81
CA ASN A 53 21.15 -19.25 -4.10
C ASN A 53 21.70 -17.84 -3.90
N ILE A 54 20.96 -16.82 -4.34
CA ILE A 54 21.34 -15.42 -4.12
C ILE A 54 21.33 -15.10 -2.62
N SER A 55 20.30 -15.51 -1.90
CA SER A 55 20.19 -15.29 -0.45
C SER A 55 21.35 -15.93 0.31
N GLU A 56 21.76 -17.14 -0.06
CA GLU A 56 22.90 -17.84 0.55
C GLU A 56 24.21 -17.07 0.31
N ARG A 57 24.47 -16.66 -0.93
CA ARG A 57 25.67 -15.88 -1.27
C ARG A 57 25.74 -14.53 -0.55
N LEU A 58 24.59 -13.85 -0.41
CA LEU A 58 24.48 -12.62 0.37
C LEU A 58 24.79 -12.86 1.85
N ARG A 59 24.30 -13.97 2.43
CA ARG A 59 24.60 -14.38 3.81
C ARG A 59 26.09 -14.69 4.00
N GLU A 60 26.74 -15.28 3.00
CA GLU A 60 28.19 -15.53 3.00
C GLU A 60 29.04 -14.25 2.87
N GLY A 61 28.39 -13.09 2.73
CA GLY A 61 29.04 -11.78 2.70
C GLY A 61 29.44 -11.30 1.30
N GLU A 62 28.93 -11.94 0.24
CA GLU A 62 29.13 -11.43 -1.12
C GLU A 62 28.43 -10.08 -1.32
N ILE A 63 29.03 -9.23 -2.14
CA ILE A 63 28.55 -7.86 -2.38
C ILE A 63 27.25 -7.92 -3.21
N PRO A 64 26.16 -7.23 -2.81
CA PRO A 64 24.89 -7.29 -3.53
C PRO A 64 24.99 -7.04 -5.04
N SER A 65 25.81 -6.07 -5.47
CA SER A 65 26.00 -5.75 -6.88
C SER A 65 26.67 -6.87 -7.69
N SER A 66 27.47 -7.75 -7.07
CA SER A 66 28.08 -8.88 -7.77
C SER A 66 27.12 -10.06 -7.92
N VAL A 67 26.25 -10.27 -6.92
CA VAL A 67 25.31 -11.41 -6.90
C VAL A 67 24.05 -11.14 -7.72
N LEU A 68 23.48 -9.94 -7.60
CA LEU A 68 22.23 -9.54 -8.29
C LEU A 68 22.46 -9.12 -9.76
N GLY A 69 23.72 -8.89 -10.13
CA GLY A 69 24.13 -8.48 -11.47
C GLY A 69 24.08 -6.97 -11.69
N SER A 70 24.95 -6.49 -12.58
CA SER A 70 25.19 -5.06 -12.83
C SER A 70 24.05 -4.31 -13.53
N SER A 71 23.02 -5.01 -14.01
CA SER A 71 21.85 -4.39 -14.64
C SER A 71 20.84 -3.84 -13.63
N LEU A 72 20.91 -4.30 -12.39
CA LEU A 72 20.03 -3.84 -11.33
C LEU A 72 20.64 -2.61 -10.65
N TYR A 73 19.91 -1.50 -10.63
CA TYR A 73 20.33 -0.34 -9.85
C TYR A 73 20.18 -0.65 -8.36
N LEU A 74 21.27 -0.54 -7.60
CA LEU A 74 21.28 -0.64 -6.14
C LEU A 74 21.79 0.68 -5.55
N LYS A 75 21.39 0.99 -4.33
CA LYS A 75 22.01 2.07 -3.56
C LYS A 75 23.49 1.74 -3.32
N LYS A 76 24.33 2.77 -3.27
CA LYS A 76 25.79 2.63 -3.15
C LYS A 76 26.22 1.76 -1.96
N ASP A 77 25.55 1.93 -0.82
CA ASP A 77 25.82 1.22 0.43
C ASP A 77 24.73 0.18 0.74
N ALA A 78 24.08 -0.34 -0.30
CA ALA A 78 23.07 -1.37 -0.17
C ALA A 78 23.64 -2.61 0.53
N ARG A 79 22.94 -3.06 1.55
CA ARG A 79 23.24 -4.29 2.29
C ARG A 79 21.98 -5.14 2.41
N PRO A 80 22.11 -6.47 2.44
CA PRO A 80 20.99 -7.36 2.72
C PRO A 80 20.42 -7.04 4.11
N PRO A 81 19.12 -6.74 4.24
CA PRO A 81 18.49 -6.44 5.54
C PRO A 81 18.16 -7.71 6.33
N LEU A 82 18.37 -7.69 7.65
CA LEU A 82 17.78 -8.69 8.52
C LEU A 82 16.32 -8.32 8.82
N PHE A 83 15.37 -9.25 8.64
CA PHE A 83 13.97 -9.03 9.01
C PHE A 83 13.63 -9.62 10.39
N SER A 84 12.89 -8.87 11.20
CA SER A 84 12.15 -9.39 12.35
C SER A 84 10.69 -9.54 11.96
N VAL A 85 10.24 -10.77 11.74
CA VAL A 85 8.86 -11.09 11.41
C VAL A 85 8.10 -11.36 12.70
N PHE A 86 7.06 -10.59 12.99
CA PHE A 86 6.20 -10.78 14.15
C PHE A 86 4.87 -11.39 13.69
N VAL A 87 4.54 -12.55 14.23
CA VAL A 87 3.24 -13.19 14.03
C VAL A 87 2.41 -13.02 15.30
N ASP A 88 1.33 -12.25 15.18
CA ASP A 88 0.36 -12.07 16.25
C ASP A 88 -0.68 -13.21 16.25
N VAL A 89 -0.84 -13.84 17.42
CA VAL A 89 -1.71 -15.00 17.61
C VAL A 89 -2.74 -14.70 18.70
N LYS A 90 -3.96 -14.34 18.28
CA LYS A 90 -5.13 -14.17 19.15
C LYS A 90 -6.11 -15.33 18.96
N GLU A 91 -6.16 -16.25 19.94
CA GLU A 91 -7.04 -17.43 19.98
C GLU A 91 -7.08 -18.22 18.64
N PRO A 92 -6.04 -19.02 18.33
CA PRO A 92 -5.82 -19.50 16.97
C PRO A 92 -6.64 -20.75 16.60
N ASP A 93 -7.14 -20.78 15.37
CA ASP A 93 -7.25 -22.07 14.66
C ASP A 93 -5.82 -22.54 14.38
N LEU A 94 -5.41 -23.60 15.06
CA LEU A 94 -4.04 -24.13 14.98
C LEU A 94 -3.64 -24.58 13.56
N ARG A 95 -4.58 -24.78 12.63
CA ARG A 95 -4.27 -25.08 11.22
C ARG A 95 -3.85 -23.81 10.49
N LEU A 96 -4.55 -22.70 10.75
CA LEU A 96 -4.20 -21.39 10.19
C LEU A 96 -2.84 -20.95 10.70
N PHE A 97 -2.61 -21.07 12.02
CA PHE A 97 -1.33 -20.73 12.62
C PHE A 97 -0.16 -21.53 12.01
N ARG A 98 -0.29 -22.86 11.89
CA ARG A 98 0.72 -23.70 11.22
C ARG A 98 0.97 -23.27 9.76
N SER A 99 -0.09 -22.91 9.04
CA SER A 99 0.05 -22.45 7.65
C SER A 99 0.83 -21.14 7.56
N THR A 100 0.54 -20.19 8.44
CA THR A 100 1.29 -18.92 8.55
C THR A 100 2.75 -19.18 8.89
N LEU A 101 3.04 -20.01 9.90
CA LEU A 101 4.42 -20.39 10.25
C LEU A 101 5.15 -21.00 9.06
N THR A 102 4.55 -21.99 8.39
CA THR A 102 5.15 -22.62 7.21
C THR A 102 5.43 -21.59 6.11
N SER A 103 4.53 -20.64 5.84
CA SER A 103 4.76 -19.61 4.82
C SER A 103 5.95 -18.70 5.12
N VAL A 104 6.27 -18.45 6.39
CA VAL A 104 7.47 -17.70 6.80
C VAL A 104 8.71 -18.60 6.73
N LEU A 105 8.60 -19.86 7.14
CA LEU A 105 9.72 -20.81 7.14
C LEU A 105 10.19 -21.17 5.73
N GLU A 106 9.30 -21.16 4.74
CA GLU A 106 9.56 -21.46 3.33
C GLU A 106 10.00 -20.24 2.50
N GLN A 107 10.31 -19.10 3.14
CA GLN A 107 10.84 -17.93 2.42
C GLN A 107 12.19 -18.21 1.77
N THR A 108 12.34 -17.79 0.51
CA THR A 108 13.60 -17.92 -0.26
C THR A 108 14.71 -17.03 0.27
N TYR A 109 14.34 -15.96 0.99
CA TYR A 109 15.28 -15.08 1.68
C TYR A 109 15.41 -15.49 3.15
N GLY A 110 16.58 -15.99 3.53
CA GLY A 110 16.74 -16.60 4.86
C GLY A 110 17.36 -15.69 5.94
N GLU A 111 17.59 -14.40 5.69
CA GLU A 111 18.01 -13.44 6.72
C GLU A 111 16.80 -12.90 7.48
N TYR A 112 16.23 -13.72 8.35
CA TYR A 112 15.16 -13.31 9.25
C TYR A 112 15.18 -14.06 10.59
N GLU A 113 14.53 -13.44 11.56
CA GLU A 113 14.10 -14.01 12.83
C GLU A 113 12.57 -13.92 12.94
N LEU A 114 11.95 -14.87 13.63
CA LEU A 114 10.50 -15.00 13.71
C LEU A 114 10.05 -14.92 15.18
N TYR A 115 9.30 -13.89 15.52
CA TYR A 115 8.71 -13.71 16.84
C TYR A 115 7.24 -14.11 16.84
N ILE A 116 6.87 -14.99 17.76
CA ILE A 116 5.48 -15.38 17.99
C ILE A 116 4.97 -14.62 19.20
N ILE A 117 4.06 -13.69 18.95
CA ILE A 117 3.36 -12.92 19.98
C ILE A 117 2.08 -13.69 20.31
N ASP A 118 2.14 -14.52 21.35
CA ASP A 118 0.99 -15.30 21.80
C ASP A 118 0.15 -14.49 22.78
N ARG A 119 -1.05 -14.10 22.35
CA ARG A 119 -2.06 -13.42 23.18
C ARG A 119 -3.14 -14.38 23.68
N GLY A 120 -2.99 -15.67 23.41
CA GLY A 120 -3.89 -16.72 23.87
C GLY A 120 -3.70 -17.05 25.34
N ILE A 121 -4.71 -17.71 25.91
CA ILE A 121 -4.71 -18.17 27.32
C ILE A 121 -4.31 -19.66 27.42
N SER A 122 -4.07 -20.33 26.28
CA SER A 122 -3.79 -21.77 26.21
C SER A 122 -2.37 -22.06 25.73
N ASP A 123 -1.76 -23.14 26.24
CA ASP A 123 -0.40 -23.57 25.83
C ASP A 123 -0.29 -24.14 24.40
N GLN A 124 -1.39 -24.23 23.64
CA GLN A 124 -1.41 -24.88 22.33
C GLN A 124 -0.46 -24.25 21.30
N VAL A 125 -0.29 -22.93 21.33
CA VAL A 125 0.62 -22.22 20.42
C VAL A 125 2.07 -22.55 20.75
N ARG A 126 2.41 -22.55 22.04
CA ARG A 126 3.72 -22.93 22.55
C ARG A 126 4.09 -24.35 22.13
N ASP A 127 3.16 -25.29 22.26
CA ASP A 127 3.37 -26.69 21.84
C ASP A 127 3.62 -26.81 20.33
N VAL A 128 2.88 -26.04 19.52
CA VAL A 128 3.11 -26.00 18.06
C VAL A 128 4.49 -25.45 17.75
N VAL A 129 4.88 -24.32 18.36
CA VAL A 129 6.20 -23.71 18.13
C VAL A 129 7.32 -24.67 18.53
N ALA A 130 7.20 -25.34 19.68
CA ALA A 130 8.19 -26.31 20.15
C ALA A 130 8.36 -27.51 19.20
N TRP A 131 7.30 -27.88 18.45
CA TRP A 131 7.35 -28.98 17.49
C TRP A 131 8.26 -28.69 16.28
N TYR A 132 8.33 -27.45 15.80
CA TYR A 132 9.16 -27.09 14.64
C TYR A 132 10.66 -27.18 14.92
N ARG A 133 11.09 -27.09 16.19
CA ARG A 133 12.51 -27.10 16.62
C ARG A 133 13.39 -26.11 15.85
N GLU A 134 12.79 -25.03 15.35
CA GLU A 134 13.46 -24.01 14.58
C GLU A 134 14.05 -22.96 15.52
N LYS A 135 15.37 -22.72 15.42
CA LYS A 135 16.10 -21.82 16.32
C LYS A 135 15.82 -20.35 16.04
N ARG A 136 15.36 -20.03 14.81
CA ARG A 136 14.94 -18.68 14.41
C ARG A 136 13.61 -18.26 15.04
N ILE A 137 12.86 -19.18 15.66
CA ILE A 137 11.58 -18.86 16.28
C ILE A 137 11.78 -18.48 17.74
N HIS A 138 11.36 -17.25 18.07
CA HIS A 138 11.33 -16.69 19.40
C HIS A 138 9.87 -16.64 19.88
N TYR A 139 9.54 -17.43 20.91
CA TYR A 139 8.21 -17.41 21.51
C TYR A 139 8.17 -16.36 22.63
N LEU A 140 7.22 -15.43 22.56
CA LEU A 140 7.00 -14.42 23.57
C LEU A 140 5.70 -14.73 24.32
N ASP A 141 5.83 -15.12 25.58
CA ASP A 141 4.70 -15.26 26.50
C ASP A 141 4.38 -13.88 27.08
N ILE A 142 3.16 -13.40 26.89
CA ILE A 142 2.72 -12.16 27.52
C ILE A 142 1.66 -12.46 28.58
N SER A 143 2.15 -12.81 29.75
CA SER A 143 1.35 -13.00 30.96
C SER A 143 1.17 -11.71 31.79
N ASP A 144 1.71 -10.57 31.36
CA ASP A 144 1.82 -9.35 32.21
C ASP A 144 0.63 -8.37 32.12
N GLY A 145 -0.40 -8.69 31.34
CA GLY A 145 -1.61 -7.86 31.20
C GLY A 145 -1.43 -6.59 30.37
N SER A 146 -0.29 -6.42 29.69
CA SER A 146 -0.12 -5.32 28.72
C SER A 146 -0.94 -5.54 27.45
N GLY A 147 -1.44 -4.45 26.86
CA GLY A 147 -2.14 -4.46 25.59
C GLY A 147 -1.22 -4.72 24.39
N PHE A 148 -1.79 -4.94 23.20
CA PHE A 148 -1.03 -5.33 22.00
C PHE A 148 0.09 -4.33 21.66
N ALA A 149 -0.17 -3.04 21.80
CA ALA A 149 0.82 -2.01 21.48
C ALA A 149 2.05 -2.10 22.41
N GLY A 150 1.82 -2.29 23.71
CA GLY A 150 2.87 -2.44 24.70
C GLY A 150 3.74 -3.66 24.45
N ILE A 151 3.10 -4.79 24.15
CA ILE A 151 3.77 -6.06 23.81
C ILE A 151 4.65 -5.89 22.57
N PHE A 152 4.06 -5.41 21.48
CA PHE A 152 4.76 -5.28 20.20
C PHE A 152 5.94 -4.30 20.34
N ASN A 153 5.77 -3.21 21.08
CA ASN A 153 6.84 -2.26 21.36
C ASN A 153 8.03 -2.87 22.10
N ARG A 154 7.80 -3.76 23.08
CA ARG A 154 8.87 -4.50 23.77
C ARG A 154 9.56 -5.48 22.83
N ALA A 155 8.78 -6.30 22.13
CA ALA A 155 9.27 -7.28 21.19
C ALA A 155 10.15 -6.65 20.09
N ALA A 156 9.69 -5.54 19.49
CA ALA A 156 10.44 -4.75 18.51
C ALA A 156 11.73 -4.12 19.08
N SER A 157 11.77 -3.83 20.38
CA SER A 157 12.96 -3.30 21.04
C SER A 157 14.04 -4.38 21.23
N GLU A 158 13.64 -5.62 21.49
CA GLU A 158 14.54 -6.75 21.70
C GLU A 158 15.01 -7.40 20.40
N ALA A 159 14.25 -7.23 19.32
CA ALA A 159 14.56 -7.79 18.01
C ALA A 159 15.88 -7.29 17.43
N ALA A 160 16.58 -8.12 16.66
CA ALA A 160 17.86 -7.81 16.04
C ALA A 160 17.71 -7.22 14.62
N GLY A 161 16.60 -7.48 13.94
CA GLY A 161 16.38 -7.11 12.54
C GLY A 161 16.47 -5.61 12.24
N ASP A 162 16.95 -5.29 11.04
CA ASP A 162 16.96 -3.95 10.49
C ASP A 162 15.54 -3.46 10.15
N TYR A 163 14.64 -4.39 9.82
CA TYR A 163 13.27 -4.13 9.42
C TYR A 163 12.28 -5.05 10.15
N ILE A 164 11.10 -4.52 10.44
CA ILE A 164 10.01 -5.17 11.14
C ILE A 164 8.89 -5.47 10.13
N LEU A 165 8.41 -6.70 10.10
CA LEU A 165 7.19 -7.11 9.40
C LEU A 165 6.18 -7.62 10.43
N HIS A 166 4.99 -7.05 10.47
CA HIS A 166 3.87 -7.60 11.23
C HIS A 166 3.00 -8.47 10.31
N LEU A 167 2.69 -9.69 10.74
CA LEU A 167 1.86 -10.65 10.01
C LEU A 167 0.75 -11.18 10.92
N GLU A 168 -0.51 -11.07 10.49
CA GLU A 168 -1.63 -11.64 11.24
C GLU A 168 -1.69 -13.16 11.10
N CYS A 169 -1.98 -13.87 12.20
CA CYS A 169 -2.20 -15.31 12.14
C CYS A 169 -3.35 -15.67 11.19
N GLY A 170 -3.04 -16.49 10.19
CA GLY A 170 -3.93 -16.87 9.10
C GLY A 170 -3.50 -16.30 7.76
N ASP A 171 -2.80 -15.18 7.72
CA ASP A 171 -2.24 -14.65 6.48
C ASP A 171 -1.03 -15.49 6.06
N LEU A 172 -0.77 -15.55 4.75
CA LEU A 172 0.38 -16.27 4.18
C LEU A 172 1.25 -15.31 3.38
N LEU A 173 2.56 -15.35 3.61
CA LEU A 173 3.50 -14.73 2.69
C LEU A 173 3.66 -15.60 1.43
N THR A 174 3.86 -14.95 0.27
CA THR A 174 4.35 -15.67 -0.92
C THR A 174 5.80 -16.09 -0.68
N LYS A 175 6.28 -17.17 -1.29
CA LYS A 175 7.65 -17.69 -1.05
C LYS A 175 8.76 -16.67 -1.36
N ASP A 176 8.49 -15.73 -2.26
CA ASP A 176 9.40 -14.66 -2.68
C ASP A 176 9.25 -13.35 -1.87
N ALA A 177 8.32 -13.26 -0.90
CA ALA A 177 7.95 -12.00 -0.25
C ALA A 177 9.11 -11.27 0.43
N LEU A 178 9.88 -11.97 1.27
CA LEU A 178 11.03 -11.37 1.95
C LEU A 178 12.17 -11.04 0.97
N PHE A 179 12.36 -11.83 -0.08
CA PHE A 179 13.37 -11.58 -1.10
C PHE A 179 13.06 -10.31 -1.90
N GLU A 180 11.83 -10.18 -2.41
CA GLU A 180 11.39 -9.01 -3.17
C GLU A 180 11.40 -7.74 -2.29
N THR A 181 11.07 -7.88 -1.00
CA THR A 181 11.18 -6.78 -0.02
C THR A 181 12.63 -6.37 0.21
N ALA A 182 13.55 -7.33 0.41
CA ALA A 182 14.98 -7.05 0.57
C ALA A 182 15.55 -6.34 -0.68
N LEU A 183 15.13 -6.79 -1.86
CA LEU A 183 15.51 -6.17 -3.12
C LEU A 183 15.04 -4.72 -3.17
N ALA A 184 13.77 -4.46 -2.88
CA ALA A 184 13.21 -3.11 -2.85
C ALA A 184 13.93 -2.20 -1.85
N ILE A 185 14.29 -2.71 -0.66
CA ILE A 185 15.10 -1.99 0.32
C ILE A 185 16.47 -1.62 -0.25
N MET A 186 17.18 -2.58 -0.85
CA MET A 186 18.51 -2.33 -1.44
C MET A 186 18.48 -1.35 -2.62
N GLN A 187 17.36 -1.25 -3.34
CA GLN A 187 17.17 -0.31 -4.45
C GLN A 187 16.79 1.11 -3.99
N THR A 188 16.01 1.22 -2.91
CA THR A 188 15.32 2.47 -2.55
C THR A 188 15.79 3.07 -1.24
N ASP A 189 16.29 2.25 -0.32
CA ASP A 189 16.57 2.59 1.08
C ASP A 189 15.32 3.11 1.83
N ALA A 190 14.13 2.63 1.44
CA ALA A 190 12.86 3.03 2.02
C ALA A 190 12.78 2.74 3.53
N GLU A 191 12.07 3.61 4.26
CA GLU A 191 11.79 3.45 5.68
C GLU A 191 10.51 2.65 5.94
N ILE A 192 9.55 2.71 5.01
CA ILE A 192 8.30 1.95 5.05
C ILE A 192 8.08 1.36 3.66
N LEU A 193 7.80 0.07 3.60
CA LEU A 193 7.42 -0.63 2.39
C LEU A 193 6.05 -1.27 2.60
N TYR A 194 5.26 -1.33 1.53
CA TYR A 194 4.04 -2.14 1.50
C TYR A 194 3.88 -2.79 0.13
N ALA A 195 3.13 -3.89 0.08
CA ALA A 195 2.93 -4.68 -1.14
C ALA A 195 1.46 -4.95 -1.43
N ASP A 196 1.16 -5.41 -2.65
CA ASP A 196 -0.17 -5.86 -3.03
C ASP A 196 -0.54 -7.16 -2.30
N GLU A 197 -1.83 -7.43 -2.22
CA GLU A 197 -2.38 -8.62 -1.56
C GLU A 197 -3.53 -9.21 -2.35
N ASP A 198 -3.85 -10.47 -2.12
CA ASP A 198 -5.12 -11.07 -2.54
C ASP A 198 -5.75 -11.83 -1.37
N ARG A 199 -6.91 -12.45 -1.60
CA ARG A 199 -7.62 -13.24 -0.61
C ARG A 199 -7.48 -14.72 -0.87
N ARG A 200 -7.26 -15.49 0.20
CA ARG A 200 -7.29 -16.94 0.16
C ARG A 200 -8.58 -17.54 0.72
N ASP A 201 -8.97 -18.69 0.18
CA ASP A 201 -10.07 -19.49 0.73
C ASP A 201 -9.71 -20.20 2.05
N ALA A 202 -10.72 -20.74 2.75
CA ALA A 202 -10.56 -21.44 4.03
C ALA A 202 -9.68 -22.68 3.99
N LYS A 203 -9.42 -23.17 2.79
CA LYS A 203 -8.61 -24.36 2.58
C LYS A 203 -7.19 -23.98 2.14
N GLY A 204 -6.89 -22.69 1.93
CA GLY A 204 -5.60 -22.17 1.46
C GLY A 204 -5.26 -22.58 0.03
N ARG A 205 -6.25 -22.91 -0.82
CA ARG A 205 -6.01 -23.51 -2.16
C ARG A 205 -6.47 -22.63 -3.31
N ARG A 206 -7.24 -21.58 -3.04
CA ARG A 206 -7.75 -20.66 -4.06
C ARG A 206 -7.49 -19.24 -3.63
N PHE A 207 -6.99 -18.46 -4.57
CA PHE A 207 -6.75 -17.03 -4.43
C PHE A 207 -7.79 -16.25 -5.24
N SER A 208 -8.22 -15.10 -4.74
CA SER A 208 -9.34 -14.32 -5.28
C SER A 208 -9.25 -12.87 -4.82
N ASP A 209 -10.03 -11.98 -5.42
CA ASP A 209 -10.12 -10.55 -5.04
C ASP A 209 -8.73 -9.88 -4.85
N PRO A 210 -7.90 -9.82 -5.91
CA PRO A 210 -6.61 -9.16 -5.81
C PRO A 210 -6.80 -7.67 -5.53
N TYR A 211 -6.11 -7.18 -4.52
CA TYR A 211 -6.04 -5.78 -4.18
C TYR A 211 -4.69 -5.19 -4.59
N PHE A 212 -4.64 -4.72 -5.84
CA PHE A 212 -3.52 -3.95 -6.36
C PHE A 212 -3.58 -2.51 -5.83
N LYS A 213 -2.82 -2.23 -4.78
CA LYS A 213 -2.75 -0.95 -4.10
C LYS A 213 -2.14 0.10 -5.05
N PRO A 214 -2.51 1.38 -4.90
CA PRO A 214 -1.82 2.44 -5.60
C PRO A 214 -0.47 2.73 -4.95
N ASP A 215 0.38 3.45 -5.67
CA ASP A 215 1.52 4.15 -5.06
C ASP A 215 1.05 5.11 -3.97
N PHE A 216 1.98 5.52 -3.10
CA PHE A 216 1.64 6.23 -1.88
C PHE A 216 0.77 7.46 -2.13
N SER A 217 -0.43 7.43 -1.57
CA SER A 217 -1.42 8.49 -1.58
C SER A 217 -1.77 8.85 -0.14
N LEU A 218 -1.37 10.05 0.28
CA LEU A 218 -1.69 10.62 1.59
C LEU A 218 -3.19 10.81 1.77
N ASP A 219 -3.87 11.27 0.71
CA ASP A 219 -5.31 11.47 0.73
C ASP A 219 -6.08 10.13 0.79
N TYR A 220 -5.53 9.07 0.20
CA TYR A 220 -6.12 7.74 0.34
C TYR A 220 -5.84 7.18 1.74
N LEU A 221 -4.64 7.41 2.28
CA LEU A 221 -4.28 7.01 3.64
C LEU A 221 -5.25 7.63 4.64
N TYR A 222 -5.57 8.92 4.55
CA TYR A 222 -6.52 9.54 5.48
C TYR A 222 -7.91 8.88 5.45
N ALA A 223 -8.31 8.35 4.30
CA ALA A 223 -9.63 7.77 4.14
C ALA A 223 -9.68 6.25 4.36
N ALA A 224 -8.57 5.54 4.18
CA ALA A 224 -8.52 4.09 4.32
C ALA A 224 -7.14 3.61 4.77
N ASP A 225 -7.12 2.59 5.62
CA ASP A 225 -5.90 1.89 5.98
C ASP A 225 -5.54 0.84 4.92
N TYR A 226 -4.98 1.31 3.80
CA TYR A 226 -4.63 0.43 2.69
C TYR A 226 -3.21 -0.15 2.77
N MET A 227 -2.39 0.29 3.72
CA MET A 227 -0.97 -0.07 3.79
C MET A 227 -0.66 -1.18 4.80
N SER A 228 -1.37 -1.23 5.94
CA SER A 228 -0.89 -1.90 7.15
C SER A 228 -0.79 -3.43 7.09
N ARG A 229 -1.53 -4.10 6.20
CA ARG A 229 -1.66 -5.57 6.18
C ARG A 229 -0.37 -6.33 5.80
N ILE A 230 0.40 -5.79 4.85
CA ILE A 230 1.77 -6.26 4.53
C ILE A 230 2.68 -5.04 4.51
N MET A 231 2.93 -4.51 5.70
CA MET A 231 3.78 -3.35 5.91
C MET A 231 5.10 -3.76 6.55
N VAL A 232 6.20 -3.33 5.95
CA VAL A 232 7.56 -3.54 6.43
C VAL A 232 8.15 -2.19 6.81
N VAL A 233 8.63 -2.06 8.05
CA VAL A 233 9.07 -0.77 8.61
C VAL A 233 10.51 -0.89 9.09
N ARG A 234 11.36 0.07 8.75
CA ARG A 234 12.71 0.16 9.29
C ARG A 234 12.64 0.23 10.82
N ARG A 235 13.33 -0.68 11.51
CA ARG A 235 13.26 -0.81 12.97
C ARG A 235 13.61 0.50 13.69
N SER A 236 14.61 1.24 13.22
CA SER A 236 14.97 2.54 13.82
C SER A 236 13.83 3.56 13.79
N LEU A 237 13.07 3.62 12.69
CA LEU A 237 11.88 4.46 12.58
C LEU A 237 10.79 3.96 13.52
N PHE A 238 10.59 2.63 13.59
CA PHE A 238 9.63 2.04 14.52
C PHE A 238 9.96 2.40 15.97
N LEU A 239 11.20 2.25 16.41
CA LEU A 239 11.62 2.54 17.79
C LEU A 239 11.49 4.02 18.15
N ALA A 240 11.64 4.92 17.18
CA ALA A 240 11.48 6.36 17.39
C ALA A 240 10.00 6.77 17.57
N LEU A 241 9.08 6.10 16.86
CA LEU A 241 7.67 6.48 16.84
C LEU A 241 6.80 5.63 17.77
N ARG A 242 7.09 4.33 17.87
CA ARG A 242 6.37 3.27 18.60
C ARG A 242 4.87 3.20 18.30
N PHE A 243 4.22 2.12 18.71
CA PHE A 243 2.75 2.10 18.80
C PHE A 243 2.28 2.84 20.05
N ARG A 244 1.12 3.49 19.92
CA ARG A 244 0.45 4.24 20.97
C ARG A 244 -0.71 3.42 21.52
N GLU A 245 -0.73 3.20 22.83
CA GLU A 245 -1.75 2.36 23.50
C GLU A 245 -3.17 2.94 23.36
N GLU A 246 -3.32 4.24 23.14
CA GLU A 246 -4.64 4.86 22.94
C GLU A 246 -5.33 4.41 21.63
N TYR A 247 -4.58 3.76 20.72
CA TYR A 247 -5.03 3.31 19.40
C TYR A 247 -4.79 1.81 19.18
N GLU A 248 -4.90 0.97 20.22
CA GLU A 248 -4.65 -0.48 20.14
C GLU A 248 -5.44 -1.23 19.05
N ASP A 249 -6.61 -0.71 18.65
CA ASP A 249 -7.44 -1.31 17.58
C ASP A 249 -7.05 -0.84 16.17
N ALA A 250 -6.10 0.09 16.04
CA ALA A 250 -5.55 0.56 14.77
C ALA A 250 -4.09 1.10 14.91
N PRO A 251 -3.17 0.33 15.51
CA PRO A 251 -1.85 0.84 15.89
C PRO A 251 -0.97 1.12 14.67
N GLU A 252 -1.06 0.31 13.62
CA GLU A 252 -0.33 0.51 12.37
C GLU A 252 -0.82 1.75 11.63
N TYR A 253 -2.14 1.98 11.57
CA TYR A 253 -2.70 3.16 10.93
C TYR A 253 -2.23 4.45 11.61
N ASP A 254 -2.31 4.50 12.95
CA ASP A 254 -1.75 5.61 13.74
C ASP A 254 -0.26 5.82 13.47
N PHE A 255 0.50 4.73 13.43
CA PHE A 255 1.93 4.76 13.15
C PHE A 255 2.23 5.39 11.79
N VAL A 256 1.57 4.92 10.72
CA VAL A 256 1.79 5.42 9.36
C VAL A 256 1.35 6.88 9.23
N LEU A 257 0.30 7.31 9.93
CA LEU A 257 -0.09 8.73 9.98
C LEU A 257 1.05 9.58 10.56
N ARG A 258 1.74 9.14 11.61
CA ARG A 258 2.83 9.91 12.24
C ARG A 258 4.15 9.82 11.47
N ALA A 259 4.39 8.75 10.73
CA ALA A 259 5.65 8.51 10.02
C ALA A 259 5.99 9.57 8.96
N PRO A 260 7.29 9.79 8.64
CA PRO A 260 7.68 10.57 7.47
C PRO A 260 7.08 10.00 6.18
N LYS A 261 6.67 10.88 5.26
CA LYS A 261 6.01 10.47 4.02
C LYS A 261 6.99 10.28 2.85
N SER A 262 8.23 10.75 2.97
CA SER A 262 9.26 10.70 1.94
C SER A 262 9.97 9.35 1.82
N GLY A 263 9.84 8.48 2.83
CA GLY A 263 10.50 7.17 2.89
C GLY A 263 9.56 5.99 2.59
N ILE A 264 8.40 6.23 1.98
CA ILE A 264 7.40 5.19 1.71
C ILE A 264 7.59 4.64 0.29
N HIS A 265 7.64 3.31 0.16
CA HIS A 265 7.75 2.62 -1.11
C HIS A 265 6.68 1.53 -1.27
N HIS A 266 6.13 1.43 -2.48
CA HIS A 266 5.17 0.41 -2.85
C HIS A 266 5.84 -0.65 -3.72
N ILE A 267 5.69 -1.92 -3.33
CA ILE A 267 6.10 -3.09 -4.12
C ILE A 267 4.87 -3.61 -4.85
N SER A 268 4.77 -3.34 -6.16
CA SER A 268 3.59 -3.68 -7.00
C SER A 268 3.53 -5.18 -7.36
N ARG A 269 3.58 -6.04 -6.33
CA ARG A 269 3.54 -7.49 -6.40
C ARG A 269 2.64 -8.03 -5.30
N ILE A 270 1.87 -9.07 -5.60
CA ILE A 270 1.12 -9.82 -4.58
C ILE A 270 2.15 -10.57 -3.74
N LEU A 271 2.38 -10.11 -2.51
CA LEU A 271 3.34 -10.72 -1.57
C LEU A 271 2.67 -11.29 -0.31
N CYS A 272 1.35 -11.13 -0.19
CA CYS A 272 0.56 -11.68 0.90
C CYS A 272 -0.79 -12.19 0.41
N HIS A 273 -1.19 -13.35 0.93
CA HIS A 273 -2.52 -13.93 0.78
C HIS A 273 -3.27 -13.82 2.10
N VAL A 274 -4.24 -12.92 2.13
CA VAL A 274 -4.97 -12.54 3.35
C VAL A 274 -6.05 -13.56 3.65
N TRP A 275 -6.08 -14.04 4.88
CA TRP A 275 -7.16 -14.84 5.42
C TRP A 275 -8.28 -13.97 5.94
N GLN A 276 -9.47 -14.12 5.34
CA GLN A 276 -10.60 -13.32 5.74
C GLN A 276 -11.27 -13.89 7.00
N LYS A 277 -10.95 -13.33 8.17
CA LYS A 277 -11.75 -13.47 9.40
C LYS A 277 -12.79 -12.34 9.46
N GLY A 278 -13.77 -12.34 8.55
CA GLY A 278 -14.81 -11.29 8.50
C GLY A 278 -14.32 -9.92 8.02
N GLY A 279 -15.20 -8.90 8.06
CA GLY A 279 -14.84 -7.51 7.77
C GLY A 279 -14.08 -6.85 8.93
N PRO A 280 -13.57 -5.62 8.75
CA PRO A 280 -12.89 -4.90 9.83
C PRO A 280 -13.84 -4.75 11.03
N LEU A 281 -13.30 -4.96 12.23
CA LEU A 281 -14.06 -4.78 13.46
C LEU A 281 -14.47 -3.29 13.61
N PRO A 282 -15.70 -2.98 14.05
CA PRO A 282 -16.14 -1.60 14.25
C PRO A 282 -15.19 -0.76 15.11
N GLU A 283 -14.61 -1.36 16.16
CA GLU A 283 -13.64 -0.74 17.07
C GLU A 283 -12.41 -0.20 16.34
N SER A 284 -11.94 -0.92 15.32
CA SER A 284 -10.80 -0.49 14.49
C SER A 284 -11.12 0.76 13.67
N LEU A 285 -12.34 0.90 13.14
CA LEU A 285 -12.75 2.10 12.39
C LEU A 285 -12.82 3.33 13.31
N ASP A 286 -13.33 3.17 14.54
CA ASP A 286 -13.38 4.24 15.52
C ASP A 286 -11.98 4.64 16.01
N ALA A 287 -11.08 3.68 16.23
CA ALA A 287 -9.68 3.96 16.55
C ALA A 287 -8.96 4.71 15.41
N ARG A 288 -9.15 4.31 14.14
CA ARG A 288 -8.61 5.03 12.99
C ARG A 288 -9.14 6.46 12.89
N LYS A 289 -10.44 6.66 13.12
CA LYS A 289 -11.03 8.00 13.17
C LYS A 289 -10.35 8.86 14.23
N ARG A 290 -10.23 8.37 15.48
CA ARG A 290 -9.58 9.10 16.58
C ARG A 290 -8.12 9.41 16.26
N ALA A 291 -7.39 8.47 15.65
CA ALA A 291 -5.99 8.68 15.26
C ALA A 291 -5.85 9.79 14.21
N LEU A 292 -6.75 9.82 13.22
CA LEU A 292 -6.75 10.85 12.18
C LEU A 292 -7.14 12.23 12.74
N GLU A 293 -8.14 12.30 13.60
CA GLU A 293 -8.56 13.55 14.26
C GLU A 293 -7.41 14.12 15.10
N ASP A 294 -6.72 13.27 15.87
CA ASP A 294 -5.54 13.66 16.64
C ASP A 294 -4.41 14.16 15.73
N TYR A 295 -4.11 13.42 14.66
CA TYR A 295 -3.11 13.79 13.67
C TYR A 295 -3.40 15.16 13.01
N PHE A 296 -4.66 15.43 12.65
CA PHE A 296 -5.08 16.73 12.10
C PHE A 296 -4.96 17.85 13.13
N ARG A 297 -5.38 17.61 14.37
CA ARG A 297 -5.27 18.56 15.48
C ARG A 297 -3.82 18.99 15.69
N LEU A 298 -2.89 18.04 15.77
CA LEU A 298 -1.46 18.30 15.97
C LEU A 298 -0.82 19.10 14.81
N ARG A 299 -1.40 19.05 13.61
CA ARG A 299 -0.93 19.79 12.43
C ARG A 299 -1.73 21.05 12.13
N GLY A 300 -2.69 21.41 12.97
CA GLY A 300 -3.57 22.56 12.77
C GLY A 300 -4.48 22.45 11.54
N VAL A 301 -4.73 21.23 11.05
CA VAL A 301 -5.67 20.97 9.96
C VAL A 301 -7.08 20.94 10.54
N LYS A 302 -7.94 21.87 10.13
CA LYS A 302 -9.33 21.93 10.57
C LYS A 302 -10.20 21.06 9.67
N ALA A 303 -10.72 19.96 10.21
CA ALA A 303 -11.62 19.08 9.48
C ALA A 303 -12.54 18.30 10.44
N SER A 304 -13.70 17.88 9.94
CA SER A 304 -14.55 16.86 10.54
C SER A 304 -14.27 15.51 9.89
N VAL A 305 -14.12 14.46 10.70
CA VAL A 305 -13.94 13.09 10.23
C VAL A 305 -15.18 12.28 10.56
N ARG A 306 -15.75 11.60 9.57
CA ARG A 306 -16.95 10.76 9.72
C ARG A 306 -16.64 9.34 9.27
N SER A 307 -17.28 8.38 9.92
CA SER A 307 -17.29 6.99 9.51
C SER A 307 -18.73 6.61 9.17
N THR A 308 -18.91 5.85 8.08
CA THR A 308 -20.23 5.38 7.66
C THR A 308 -20.34 3.90 8.00
N ARG A 309 -21.37 3.51 8.78
CA ARG A 309 -21.57 2.11 9.18
C ARG A 309 -21.68 1.21 7.95
N GLY A 310 -20.89 0.14 7.92
CA GLY A 310 -20.82 -0.80 6.79
C GLY A 310 -19.84 -0.39 5.69
N ARG A 311 -19.18 0.77 5.81
CA ARG A 311 -18.08 1.20 4.95
C ARG A 311 -16.78 1.25 5.74
N ASP A 312 -15.73 0.69 5.17
CA ASP A 312 -14.39 0.63 5.76
C ASP A 312 -13.56 1.88 5.41
N ILE A 313 -14.21 3.04 5.32
CA ILE A 313 -13.59 4.31 4.92
C ILE A 313 -13.98 5.45 5.86
N LEU A 314 -13.07 6.42 5.98
CA LEU A 314 -13.27 7.69 6.66
C LEU A 314 -13.57 8.79 5.62
N GLU A 315 -14.60 9.56 5.88
CA GLU A 315 -14.99 10.72 5.09
C GLU A 315 -14.47 11.99 5.79
N ILE A 316 -13.72 12.82 5.06
CA ILE A 316 -13.10 14.04 5.59
C ILE A 316 -13.76 15.28 4.98
N GLU A 317 -14.27 16.14 5.84
CA GLU A 317 -14.82 17.45 5.49
C GLU A 317 -13.92 18.55 6.07
N TYR A 318 -13.19 19.26 5.20
CA TYR A 318 -12.27 20.33 5.61
C TYR A 318 -13.02 21.64 5.87
N ILE A 319 -12.60 22.41 6.88
CA ILE A 319 -13.31 23.59 7.37
C ILE A 319 -12.41 24.84 7.31
N PRO A 320 -12.83 25.93 6.61
CA PRO A 320 -14.06 26.06 5.81
C PRO A 320 -13.99 25.27 4.50
N ASP A 321 -12.78 24.95 4.03
CA ASP A 321 -12.53 24.21 2.81
C ASP A 321 -11.12 23.59 2.82
N ILE A 322 -10.84 22.72 1.85
CA ILE A 322 -9.56 22.01 1.72
C ILE A 322 -8.39 22.93 1.37
N PHE A 323 -8.61 24.00 0.60
CA PHE A 323 -7.55 24.94 0.27
C PHE A 323 -7.15 25.77 1.50
N THR A 324 -8.10 26.15 2.35
CA THR A 324 -7.78 26.82 3.61
C THR A 324 -7.06 25.88 4.59
N SER A 325 -7.55 24.65 4.72
CA SER A 325 -7.05 23.69 5.71
C SER A 325 -5.75 23.00 5.31
N ARG A 326 -5.48 22.88 4.00
CA ARG A 326 -4.28 22.26 3.44
C ARG A 326 -3.63 23.14 2.38
N ARG A 327 -2.74 24.01 2.83
CA ARG A 327 -2.02 25.00 1.99
C ARG A 327 -1.33 24.41 0.76
N MET A 328 -0.85 23.17 0.87
CA MET A 328 -0.17 22.48 -0.23
C MET A 328 -1.11 21.90 -1.28
N VAL A 329 -2.44 21.86 -1.08
CA VAL A 329 -3.38 21.39 -2.12
C VAL A 329 -3.64 22.52 -3.10
N GLY A 330 -3.28 22.38 -4.37
CA GLY A 330 -3.52 23.39 -5.41
C GLY A 330 -4.79 23.14 -6.22
N ILE A 331 -5.13 21.87 -6.44
CA ILE A 331 -6.28 21.46 -7.26
C ILE A 331 -7.07 20.37 -6.56
N VAL A 332 -8.39 20.46 -6.62
CA VAL A 332 -9.32 19.37 -6.29
C VAL A 332 -10.14 18.99 -7.51
N GLY A 333 -9.92 17.80 -8.06
CA GLY A 333 -10.67 17.25 -9.18
C GLY A 333 -11.78 16.30 -8.78
N GLY A 334 -12.71 16.04 -9.69
CA GLY A 334 -13.87 15.17 -9.49
C GLY A 334 -14.09 14.17 -10.61
N LYS A 335 -15.22 13.45 -10.56
CA LYS A 335 -15.69 12.56 -11.63
C LYS A 335 -16.26 13.40 -12.78
N VAL A 336 -15.85 13.10 -14.01
CA VAL A 336 -16.54 13.59 -15.21
C VAL A 336 -17.40 12.46 -15.74
N LEU A 337 -18.70 12.71 -15.84
CA LEU A 337 -19.70 11.71 -16.19
C LEU A 337 -20.37 12.05 -17.52
N ASP A 338 -20.74 11.04 -18.28
CA ASP A 338 -21.67 11.18 -19.40
C ASP A 338 -23.13 11.22 -18.90
N GLU A 339 -24.09 11.39 -19.82
CA GLU A 339 -25.52 11.42 -19.49
C GLU A 339 -26.08 10.09 -18.94
N LYS A 340 -25.33 8.99 -19.09
CA LYS A 340 -25.65 7.67 -18.54
C LYS A 340 -24.95 7.42 -17.21
N HIS A 341 -24.38 8.47 -16.60
CA HIS A 341 -23.64 8.39 -15.34
C HIS A 341 -22.42 7.47 -15.38
N ARG A 342 -21.84 7.28 -16.58
CA ARG A 342 -20.57 6.57 -16.76
C ARG A 342 -19.40 7.53 -16.71
N ILE A 343 -18.31 7.11 -16.08
CA ILE A 343 -17.08 7.91 -15.96
C ILE A 343 -16.40 8.02 -17.33
N ILE A 344 -16.19 9.25 -17.79
CA ILE A 344 -15.52 9.59 -19.08
C ILE A 344 -14.33 10.54 -18.88
N GLY A 345 -13.95 10.78 -17.63
CA GLY A 345 -12.88 11.69 -17.24
C GLY A 345 -12.82 11.86 -15.73
N GLY A 346 -11.85 12.64 -15.26
CA GLY A 346 -11.62 12.88 -13.84
C GLY A 346 -10.19 12.52 -13.46
N LEU A 347 -10.01 11.52 -12.61
CA LEU A 347 -8.71 11.07 -12.14
C LEU A 347 -7.87 10.48 -13.28
N GLN A 348 -6.63 10.95 -13.43
CA GLN A 348 -5.68 10.48 -14.45
C GLN A 348 -4.35 10.05 -13.84
N ASP A 349 -3.74 9.02 -14.43
CA ASP A 349 -2.37 8.59 -14.11
C ASP A 349 -1.31 9.43 -14.84
N GLU A 350 -0.03 9.10 -14.66
CA GLU A 350 1.10 9.79 -15.30
C GLU A 350 1.05 9.77 -16.83
N ARG A 351 0.45 8.72 -17.41
CA ARG A 351 0.35 8.51 -18.86
C ARG A 351 -0.89 9.17 -19.44
N GLY A 352 -1.80 9.63 -18.59
CA GLY A 352 -3.08 10.24 -18.98
C GLY A 352 -4.21 9.25 -19.17
N ASN A 353 -4.06 8.01 -18.71
CA ASN A 353 -5.17 7.08 -18.68
C ASN A 353 -6.19 7.56 -17.64
N VAL A 354 -7.47 7.57 -18.01
CA VAL A 354 -8.56 7.91 -17.10
C VAL A 354 -8.85 6.70 -16.21
N MET A 355 -8.70 6.89 -14.91
CA MET A 355 -9.00 5.85 -13.93
C MET A 355 -10.52 5.66 -13.86
N PHE A 356 -10.95 4.39 -13.82
CA PHE A 356 -12.36 3.97 -13.78
C PHE A 356 -13.18 4.34 -15.02
N GLU A 357 -12.54 4.61 -16.15
CA GLU A 357 -13.25 4.94 -17.39
C GLU A 357 -14.28 3.85 -17.78
N GLY A 358 -15.51 4.29 -18.06
CA GLY A 358 -16.66 3.45 -18.40
C GLY A 358 -17.40 2.84 -17.21
N TRP A 359 -16.91 3.00 -15.98
CA TRP A 359 -17.60 2.54 -14.78
C TRP A 359 -18.83 3.41 -14.49
N ASP A 360 -19.89 2.82 -13.97
CA ASP A 360 -21.01 3.57 -13.40
C ASP A 360 -20.54 4.36 -12.17
N GLU A 361 -21.09 5.55 -11.95
CA GLU A 361 -20.66 6.40 -10.83
C GLU A 361 -20.84 5.75 -9.45
N ALA A 362 -21.78 4.80 -9.34
CA ALA A 362 -22.10 4.05 -8.12
C ALA A 362 -21.20 2.82 -7.92
N GLU A 363 -20.46 2.39 -8.94
CA GLU A 363 -19.50 1.30 -8.79
C GLU A 363 -18.41 1.71 -7.77
N GLU A 364 -18.17 0.84 -6.79
CA GLU A 364 -17.23 1.13 -5.69
C GLU A 364 -15.82 0.59 -5.97
N GLY A 365 -15.73 -0.54 -6.66
CA GLY A 365 -14.48 -1.27 -6.90
C GLY A 365 -13.94 -1.97 -5.65
N ALA A 366 -12.81 -2.67 -5.81
CA ALA A 366 -12.13 -3.31 -4.68
C ALA A 366 -11.80 -2.27 -3.61
N ARG A 367 -12.11 -2.61 -2.34
CA ARG A 367 -11.89 -1.74 -1.17
C ARG A 367 -12.37 -0.30 -1.37
N MET A 368 -13.50 -0.13 -2.07
CA MET A 368 -14.17 1.15 -2.31
C MET A 368 -13.34 2.19 -3.06
N MET A 369 -12.32 1.77 -3.81
CA MET A 369 -11.39 2.69 -4.47
C MET A 369 -12.07 3.81 -5.27
N ALA A 370 -13.12 3.52 -6.04
CA ALA A 370 -13.81 4.52 -6.85
C ALA A 370 -14.64 5.53 -6.01
N GLN A 371 -14.73 5.33 -4.70
CA GLN A 371 -15.43 6.18 -3.73
C GLN A 371 -14.51 6.77 -2.67
N THR A 372 -13.18 6.65 -2.83
CA THR A 372 -12.22 7.21 -1.87
C THR A 372 -11.35 8.30 -2.47
N ALA A 373 -11.26 9.43 -1.76
CA ALA A 373 -10.36 10.53 -2.11
C ALA A 373 -8.90 10.08 -2.15
N ARG A 374 -8.11 10.67 -3.04
CA ARG A 374 -6.71 10.27 -3.24
C ARG A 374 -5.87 11.35 -3.90
N ASN A 375 -4.56 11.23 -3.80
CA ASN A 375 -3.67 12.02 -4.62
C ASN A 375 -3.84 11.63 -6.09
N ALA A 376 -3.76 12.63 -6.95
CA ALA A 376 -3.85 12.46 -8.39
C ALA A 376 -2.57 12.95 -9.05
N TRP A 377 -2.19 12.30 -10.16
CA TRP A 377 -1.18 12.88 -11.04
C TRP A 377 -1.75 14.07 -11.79
N ALA A 378 -2.91 13.85 -12.43
CA ALA A 378 -3.69 14.89 -13.06
C ALA A 378 -5.19 14.67 -12.82
N VAL A 379 -5.96 15.74 -12.97
CA VAL A 379 -7.41 15.69 -12.96
C VAL A 379 -7.97 16.44 -14.15
N ASP A 380 -9.13 16.02 -14.62
CA ASP A 380 -9.78 16.58 -15.79
C ASP A 380 -10.30 18.00 -15.54
N VAL A 381 -9.94 18.92 -16.44
CA VAL A 381 -10.33 20.34 -16.36
C VAL A 381 -11.84 20.54 -16.31
N ARG A 382 -12.63 19.64 -16.91
CA ARG A 382 -14.08 19.74 -16.88
C ARG A 382 -14.64 19.69 -15.46
N CYS A 383 -13.96 19.01 -14.53
CA CYS A 383 -14.36 18.87 -13.14
C CYS A 383 -13.18 19.11 -12.19
N MET A 384 -12.70 20.34 -12.09
CA MET A 384 -11.68 20.74 -11.12
C MET A 384 -12.01 22.06 -10.44
N LYS A 385 -11.60 22.18 -9.19
CA LYS A 385 -11.48 23.42 -8.44
C LYS A 385 -10.00 23.75 -8.27
N ILE A 386 -9.63 25.00 -8.44
CA ILE A 386 -8.24 25.46 -8.29
C ILE A 386 -8.13 26.54 -7.22
N ARG A 387 -6.93 26.66 -6.65
CA ARG A 387 -6.55 27.81 -5.86
C ARG A 387 -6.57 29.12 -6.65
N PRO A 388 -6.94 30.26 -6.03
CA PRO A 388 -6.86 31.58 -6.67
C PRO A 388 -5.48 31.89 -7.26
N GLU A 389 -4.41 31.47 -6.58
CA GLU A 389 -3.02 31.68 -6.99
C GLU A 389 -2.67 30.97 -8.32
N LEU A 390 -3.47 30.00 -8.74
CA LEU A 390 -3.27 29.23 -9.96
C LEU A 390 -4.07 29.78 -11.16
N GLN A 391 -4.90 30.80 -10.97
CA GLN A 391 -5.76 31.33 -12.04
C GLN A 391 -4.97 31.92 -13.22
N GLY A 392 -3.83 32.58 -12.96
CA GLY A 392 -2.98 33.10 -14.03
C GLY A 392 -2.38 31.98 -14.90
N LEU A 393 -1.88 30.91 -14.26
CA LEU A 393 -1.39 29.72 -14.97
C LEU A 393 -2.54 29.01 -15.72
N TYR A 394 -3.72 29.00 -15.12
CA TYR A 394 -4.91 28.42 -15.73
C TYR A 394 -5.24 29.13 -17.06
N GLU A 395 -5.32 30.46 -17.04
CA GLU A 395 -5.60 31.26 -18.23
C GLU A 395 -4.51 31.10 -19.30
N GLU A 396 -3.25 30.99 -18.88
CA GLU A 396 -2.14 30.70 -19.79
C GLU A 396 -2.29 29.35 -20.53
N VAL A 397 -2.69 28.29 -19.82
CA VAL A 397 -2.79 26.94 -20.41
C VAL A 397 -4.07 26.75 -21.21
N PHE A 398 -5.19 27.29 -20.73
CA PHE A 398 -6.51 27.04 -21.31
C PHE A 398 -7.05 28.18 -22.19
N GLY A 399 -6.41 29.35 -22.17
CA GLY A 399 -6.79 30.50 -22.98
C GLY A 399 -8.09 31.19 -22.53
N CYS A 400 -8.57 30.91 -21.32
CA CYS A 400 -9.76 31.55 -20.75
C CYS A 400 -9.66 31.70 -19.23
N SER A 401 -10.43 32.64 -18.68
CA SER A 401 -10.48 32.84 -17.23
C SER A 401 -11.19 31.68 -16.53
N TYR A 402 -10.75 31.37 -15.31
CA TYR A 402 -11.35 30.30 -14.51
C TYR A 402 -12.81 30.61 -14.10
N GLU A 403 -13.17 31.87 -13.94
CA GLU A 403 -14.53 32.28 -13.56
C GLU A 403 -15.55 32.11 -14.70
N GLY A 404 -15.09 32.18 -15.96
CA GLY A 404 -15.88 31.89 -17.16
C GLY A 404 -15.79 30.43 -17.62
N HIS A 405 -15.22 29.54 -16.82
CA HIS A 405 -14.83 28.18 -17.21
C HIS A 405 -16.01 27.25 -17.53
N ILE A 406 -16.33 27.13 -18.83
CA ILE A 406 -17.19 26.07 -19.38
C ILE A 406 -16.45 25.39 -20.52
N MET A 407 -15.69 24.34 -20.20
CA MET A 407 -15.08 23.48 -21.23
C MET A 407 -16.09 22.44 -21.72
N HIS A 408 -16.54 22.60 -22.96
CA HIS A 408 -17.24 21.56 -23.71
C HIS A 408 -16.21 20.56 -24.28
N SER A 409 -16.64 19.36 -24.68
CA SER A 409 -15.75 18.33 -25.23
C SER A 409 -15.03 18.85 -26.47
N SER A 410 -13.79 19.32 -26.30
CA SER A 410 -12.88 19.62 -27.39
C SER A 410 -11.87 18.48 -27.54
N GLU A 411 -11.37 18.31 -28.76
CA GLU A 411 -10.13 17.56 -28.97
C GLU A 411 -9.04 18.25 -28.12
N ASN A 412 -8.29 17.48 -27.34
CA ASN A 412 -7.13 17.89 -26.54
C ASN A 412 -7.29 18.30 -25.04
N LEU A 413 -8.49 18.28 -24.44
CA LEU A 413 -8.64 18.66 -23.02
C LEU A 413 -7.83 17.78 -22.04
N ASN A 414 -7.66 16.49 -22.33
CA ASN A 414 -6.86 15.60 -21.48
C ASN A 414 -5.38 15.96 -21.49
N ALA A 415 -4.82 16.36 -22.64
CA ALA A 415 -3.41 16.77 -22.68
C ALA A 415 -3.20 18.11 -21.98
N LEU A 416 -4.10 19.08 -22.20
CA LEU A 416 -4.06 20.38 -21.51
C LEU A 416 -4.23 20.21 -19.99
N SER A 417 -5.16 19.35 -19.55
CA SER A 417 -5.35 19.02 -18.13
C SER A 417 -4.05 18.50 -17.50
N ARG A 418 -3.35 17.58 -18.19
CA ARG A 418 -2.05 17.06 -17.73
C ARG A 418 -0.97 18.12 -17.72
N GLN A 419 -0.88 18.95 -18.75
CA GLN A 419 0.10 20.03 -18.82
C GLN A 419 -0.09 21.02 -17.66
N PHE A 420 -1.33 21.44 -17.40
CA PHE A 420 -1.66 22.29 -16.27
C PHE A 420 -1.30 21.63 -14.93
N CYS A 421 -1.74 20.39 -14.73
CA CYS A 421 -1.44 19.64 -13.50
C CYS A 421 0.06 19.45 -13.27
N ALA A 422 0.84 19.15 -14.32
CA ALA A 422 2.29 19.02 -14.23
C ALA A 422 2.95 20.32 -13.77
N ARG A 423 2.60 21.46 -14.38
CA ARG A 423 3.12 22.78 -13.98
C ARG A 423 2.72 23.16 -12.56
N VAL A 424 1.49 22.83 -12.13
CA VAL A 424 1.06 23.06 -10.74
C VAL A 424 1.87 22.22 -9.75
N ARG A 425 2.24 20.98 -10.11
CA ARG A 425 3.12 20.14 -9.29
C ARG A 425 4.55 20.67 -9.24
N GLU A 426 5.08 21.21 -10.34
CA GLU A 426 6.39 21.87 -10.38
C GLU A 426 6.45 23.09 -9.46
N MET A 427 5.32 23.78 -9.26
CA MET A 427 5.17 24.85 -8.26
C MET A 427 5.08 24.34 -6.81
N GLY A 428 5.14 23.03 -6.59
CA GLY A 428 5.10 22.38 -5.28
C GLY A 428 3.69 22.06 -4.77
N TYR A 429 2.63 22.32 -5.53
CA TYR A 429 1.28 21.98 -5.12
C TYR A 429 0.93 20.51 -5.37
N SER A 430 0.16 19.94 -4.45
CA SER A 430 -0.47 18.63 -4.57
C SER A 430 -1.84 18.74 -5.24
N ILE A 431 -2.23 17.65 -5.91
CA ILE A 431 -3.51 17.51 -6.59
C ILE A 431 -4.27 16.39 -5.89
N VAL A 432 -5.51 16.69 -5.52
CA VAL A 432 -6.41 15.76 -4.86
C VAL A 432 -7.56 15.46 -5.80
N TRP A 433 -7.93 14.19 -5.92
CA TRP A 433 -9.17 13.79 -6.54
C TRP A 433 -10.17 13.41 -5.45
N SER A 434 -11.39 13.96 -5.55
CA SER A 434 -12.50 13.70 -4.65
C SER A 434 -13.66 13.08 -5.42
N PRO A 435 -14.12 11.87 -5.06
CA PRO A 435 -15.25 11.20 -5.71
C PRO A 435 -16.59 11.90 -5.45
N VAL A 436 -16.64 12.78 -4.45
CA VAL A 436 -17.82 13.58 -4.11
C VAL A 436 -18.02 14.73 -5.10
N LEU A 437 -16.93 15.26 -5.68
CA LEU A 437 -17.01 16.26 -6.73
C LEU A 437 -17.33 15.55 -8.04
N LYS A 438 -18.38 15.99 -8.74
CA LYS A 438 -18.86 15.37 -9.98
C LYS A 438 -19.34 16.42 -10.96
N ARG A 439 -19.21 16.16 -12.26
CA ARG A 439 -19.85 16.95 -13.32
C ARG A 439 -20.37 16.02 -14.41
N VAL A 440 -21.65 16.14 -14.74
CA VAL A 440 -22.23 15.52 -15.92
C VAL A 440 -21.99 16.45 -17.12
N VAL A 441 -21.39 15.92 -18.19
CA VAL A 441 -21.15 16.64 -19.43
C VAL A 441 -22.15 16.15 -20.46
N ARG A 442 -22.94 17.08 -21.01
CA ARG A 442 -23.86 16.79 -22.11
C ARG A 442 -23.10 16.88 -23.42
N SER A 443 -23.31 15.89 -24.28
CA SER A 443 -22.75 15.82 -25.65
C SER A 443 -23.28 16.94 -26.54
#